data_AF-A0A920AZM2-F1
#
_entry.id   AF-A0A920AZM2-F1
#
_cell.length_a   1.000
_cell.length_b   1.000
_cell.length_c   1.000
_cell.angle_alpha   90.00
_cell.angle_beta   90.00
_cell.angle_gamma   90.00
#
_symmetry.space_group_name_H-M   'P 1'
#
loop_
_entity.id
_entity.type
_entity.pdbx_description
1 polymer ?
#
loop_
_entity_poly.entity_id
_entity_poly.type
_entity_poly.pdbx_seq_one_letter_code
_entity_poly.pdbx_strand_id
1 'polypeptide(L)'
;MALRCTLLEYNNSKELLFNSNWLIKRWNQTGAQGNLYLLTNFNDNSFHYGVQGDWENRRWYVAQMIDSYNNDISYESRIGWSPYLIDFDGLSTWLILQNMNGQIKPIVRFFKDNYLLEYGSRNGAYFLTLMMHF
;
A
#
# COMPACT_ATOMS: atom_id res chain seq x y z
N MET A 1 13.84 3.70 5.92
CA MET A 1 12.54 3.64 6.64
C MET A 1 11.53 4.32 5.74
N ALA A 2 10.31 3.78 5.58
CA ALA A 2 9.36 4.37 4.65
C ALA A 2 8.18 4.98 5.41
N LEU A 3 7.88 6.24 5.09
CA LEU A 3 6.82 7.00 5.74
C LEU A 3 5.66 7.13 4.75
N ARG A 4 4.49 6.62 5.16
CA ARG A 4 3.28 6.64 4.34
C ARG A 4 2.28 7.60 4.97
N CYS A 5 1.85 8.57 4.18
CA CYS A 5 0.79 9.51 4.52
C CYS A 5 -0.42 9.24 3.64
N THR A 6 -1.58 9.05 4.24
CA THR A 6 -2.84 8.86 3.50
C THR A 6 -3.81 9.96 3.86
N LEU A 7 -4.32 10.65 2.84
CA LEU A 7 -5.44 11.57 2.96
C LEU A 7 -6.71 10.83 2.52
N LEU A 8 -7.67 10.75 3.43
CA LEU A 8 -8.98 10.16 3.17
C LEU A 8 -10.03 11.28 3.19
N GLU A 9 -10.79 11.40 2.11
CA GLU A 9 -11.88 12.36 1.98
C GLU A 9 -13.20 11.62 1.83
N TYR A 10 -14.07 11.74 2.84
CA TYR A 10 -15.38 11.12 2.84
C TYR A 10 -16.41 12.10 3.41
N ASN A 11 -17.43 12.45 2.61
CA ASN A 11 -18.57 13.23 3.07
C ASN A 11 -18.20 14.50 3.88
N ASN A 12 -17.27 15.32 3.35
CA ASN A 12 -16.69 16.53 3.96
C ASN A 12 -15.78 16.34 5.19
N SER A 13 -15.50 15.11 5.65
CA SER A 13 -14.42 14.87 6.62
C SER A 13 -13.11 14.57 5.88
N LYS A 14 -12.02 15.17 6.37
CA LYS A 14 -10.64 14.93 5.91
C LYS A 14 -9.85 14.33 7.06
N GLU A 15 -9.37 13.11 6.86
CA GLU A 15 -8.53 12.43 7.85
C GLU A 15 -7.12 12.24 7.29
N LEU A 16 -6.12 12.47 8.15
CA LEU A 16 -4.71 12.31 7.84
C LEU A 16 -4.16 11.16 8.68
N LEU A 17 -3.64 10.13 8.00
CA LEU A 17 -3.13 8.92 8.65
C LEU A 17 -1.63 8.79 8.41
N PHE A 18 -0.85 8.64 9.49
CA PHE A 18 0.58 8.39 9.44
C PHE A 18 0.89 6.93 9.78
N ASN A 19 1.47 6.21 8.81
CA ASN A 19 1.83 4.81 8.97
C ASN A 19 3.35 4.65 8.96
N SER A 20 3.85 3.81 9.88
CA SER A 20 5.26 3.42 9.95
C SER A 20 5.45 1.99 9.48
N ASN A 21 6.22 1.81 8.40
CA ASN A 21 6.46 0.50 7.80
C ASN A 21 7.91 0.08 8.02
N TRP A 22 8.09 -1.00 8.78
CA TRP A 22 9.39 -1.55 9.12
C TRP A 22 9.69 -2.78 8.26
N LEU A 23 10.74 -2.71 7.43
CA LEU A 23 11.16 -3.84 6.61
C LEU A 23 11.82 -4.91 7.52
N ILE A 24 11.16 -6.06 7.66
CA ILE A 24 11.73 -7.21 8.39
C ILE A 24 12.73 -7.93 7.49
N LYS A 25 12.30 -8.26 6.26
CA LYS A 25 13.11 -9.06 5.35
C LYS A 25 12.78 -8.76 3.90
N ARG A 26 13.81 -8.78 3.06
CA ARG A 26 13.72 -8.65 1.62
C ARG A 26 14.39 -9.86 0.96
N TRP A 27 13.67 -10.49 0.04
CA TRP A 27 14.18 -11.54 -0.82
C TRP A 27 14.32 -10.97 -2.23
N ASN A 28 15.54 -10.98 -2.76
CA ASN A 28 15.82 -10.55 -4.12
C ASN A 28 16.07 -11.79 -4.98
N GLN A 29 15.32 -11.93 -6.05
CA GLN A 29 15.48 -12.98 -7.06
C GLN A 29 15.65 -12.34 -8.44
N THR A 30 16.14 -13.11 -9.40
CA THR A 30 16.33 -12.63 -10.78
C THR A 30 14.97 -12.28 -11.40
N GLY A 31 14.67 -10.98 -11.42
CA GLY A 31 13.42 -10.44 -11.96
C GLY A 31 12.25 -10.39 -10.98
N ALA A 32 12.42 -10.77 -9.72
CA ALA A 32 11.35 -10.65 -8.72
C ALA A 32 11.90 -10.24 -7.36
N GLN A 33 11.08 -9.56 -6.58
CA GLN A 33 11.39 -9.13 -5.23
C GLN A 33 10.23 -9.47 -4.31
N GLY A 34 10.53 -10.04 -3.15
CA GLY A 34 9.57 -10.25 -2.07
C GLY A 34 9.98 -9.42 -0.86
N ASN A 35 9.03 -8.76 -0.22
CA ASN A 35 9.27 -8.02 1.00
C ASN A 35 8.30 -8.47 2.10
N LEU A 36 8.77 -8.43 3.34
CA LEU A 36 7.96 -8.60 4.53
C LEU A 36 8.15 -7.37 5.42
N TYR A 37 7.05 -6.72 5.74
CA TYR A 37 6.96 -5.52 6.56
C TYR A 37 6.16 -5.78 7.83
N LEU A 38 6.61 -5.15 8.91
CA LEU A 38 5.83 -4.94 10.11
C LEU A 38 5.25 -3.52 10.06
N LEU A 39 3.93 -3.43 10.21
CA LEU A 39 3.20 -2.18 10.17
C LEU A 39 2.87 -1.78 11.59
N THR A 40 3.16 -0.54 11.96
CA THR A 40 2.66 0.05 13.21
C THR A 40 2.02 1.40 12.90
N ASN A 41 0.84 1.62 13.48
CA ASN A 41 0.23 2.94 13.50
C ASN A 41 0.05 3.40 14.95
N PHE A 42 0.54 4.60 15.20
CA PHE A 42 0.28 5.31 16.43
C PHE A 42 -0.78 6.36 16.14
N ASN A 43 -1.96 6.18 16.75
CA ASN A 43 -2.97 7.22 16.85
C ASN A 43 -3.29 7.41 18.33
N ASP A 44 -3.62 8.63 18.76
CA ASP A 44 -3.63 9.07 20.17
C ASP A 44 -4.46 8.20 21.14
N ASN A 45 -5.35 7.33 20.64
CA ASN A 45 -6.21 6.45 21.44
C ASN A 45 -6.21 4.96 21.05
N SER A 46 -5.35 4.53 20.12
CA SER A 46 -5.40 3.15 19.60
C SER A 46 -4.07 2.71 19.02
N PHE A 47 -3.58 1.54 19.47
CA PHE A 47 -2.35 0.92 18.98
C PHE A 47 -2.69 -0.11 17.90
N HIS A 48 -2.18 0.10 16.69
CA HIS A 48 -2.38 -0.83 15.57
C HIS A 48 -1.07 -1.47 15.21
N TYR A 49 -1.12 -2.79 15.03
CA TYR A 49 -0.01 -3.55 14.50
C TYR A 49 -0.52 -4.47 13.39
N GLY A 50 0.33 -4.67 12.39
CA GLY A 50 0.02 -5.53 11.28
C GLY A 50 1.28 -6.09 10.64
N VAL A 51 1.08 -7.06 9.77
CA VAL A 51 2.13 -7.63 8.94
C VAL A 51 1.68 -7.53 7.50
N GLN A 52 2.60 -7.10 6.63
CA GLN A 52 2.37 -7.03 5.20
C GLN A 52 3.47 -7.80 4.48
N GLY A 53 3.07 -8.74 3.64
CA GLY A 53 3.94 -9.38 2.67
C GLY A 53 3.59 -8.87 1.27
N ASP A 54 4.59 -8.54 0.48
CA ASP A 54 4.42 -8.28 -0.94
C ASP A 54 5.43 -9.06 -1.77
N TRP A 55 5.01 -9.36 -2.98
CA TRP A 55 5.80 -9.98 -4.02
C TRP A 55 5.54 -9.21 -5.31
N GLU A 56 6.61 -8.77 -5.94
CA GLU A 56 6.56 -8.01 -7.17
C GLU A 56 7.55 -8.55 -8.19
N ASN A 57 7.14 -8.48 -9.45
CA ASN A 57 7.96 -8.66 -10.63
C ASN A 57 7.67 -7.45 -11.54
N ARG A 58 8.38 -7.27 -12.66
CA ARG A 58 8.19 -6.16 -13.60
C ARG A 58 6.76 -6.01 -14.16
N ARG A 59 5.91 -7.02 -14.01
CA ARG A 59 4.55 -7.05 -14.56
C ARG A 59 3.43 -7.28 -13.55
N TRP A 60 3.74 -7.96 -12.45
CA TRP A 60 2.76 -8.41 -11.47
C TRP A 60 3.20 -7.97 -10.08
N TYR A 61 2.23 -7.52 -9.31
CA TYR A 61 2.38 -7.16 -7.91
C TYR A 61 1.31 -7.93 -7.14
N VAL A 62 1.68 -8.57 -6.05
CA VAL A 62 0.75 -9.24 -5.15
C VAL A 62 1.13 -8.85 -3.74
N ALA A 63 0.17 -8.41 -2.94
CA ALA A 63 0.40 -8.13 -1.53
C ALA A 63 -0.72 -8.69 -0.67
N GLN A 64 -0.35 -9.09 0.53
CA GLN A 64 -1.24 -9.56 1.57
C GLN A 64 -0.89 -8.78 2.83
N MET A 65 -1.90 -8.24 3.48
CA MET A 65 -1.78 -7.49 4.71
C MET A 65 -2.81 -8.00 5.71
N ILE A 66 -2.35 -8.21 6.93
CA ILE A 66 -3.17 -8.56 8.08
C ILE A 66 -2.90 -7.48 9.11
N ASP A 67 -3.93 -6.75 9.53
CA ASP A 67 -3.80 -5.79 10.62
C ASP A 67 -4.79 -6.09 11.74
N SER A 68 -4.42 -5.69 12.95
CA SER A 68 -5.22 -5.80 14.15
C SER A 68 -5.52 -4.40 14.66
N TYR A 69 -6.81 -4.04 14.67
CA TYR A 69 -7.35 -2.79 15.18
C TYR A 69 -8.25 -3.09 16.38
N ASN A 70 -7.87 -2.70 17.59
CA ASN A 70 -8.69 -2.87 18.82
C ASN A 70 -9.37 -4.27 18.94
N ASN A 71 -8.63 -5.36 18.69
CA ASN A 71 -9.06 -6.77 18.67
C ASN A 71 -9.84 -7.25 17.44
N ASP A 72 -10.15 -6.39 16.48
CA ASP A 72 -10.67 -6.81 15.17
C ASP A 72 -9.51 -7.05 14.19
N ILE A 73 -9.53 -8.19 13.51
CA ILE A 73 -8.54 -8.54 12.49
C ILE A 73 -9.11 -8.17 11.13
N SER A 74 -8.38 -7.35 10.38
CA SER A 74 -8.69 -7.06 8.99
C SER A 74 -7.73 -7.78 8.05
N TYR A 75 -8.28 -8.24 6.93
CA TYR A 75 -7.57 -8.94 5.88
C TYR A 75 -7.64 -8.11 4.60
N GLU A 76 -6.48 -7.80 4.06
CA GLU A 76 -6.35 -7.04 2.84
C GLU A 76 -5.46 -7.77 1.84
N SER A 77 -6.00 -8.03 0.66
CA SER A 77 -5.27 -8.61 -0.47
C SER A 77 -5.19 -7.59 -1.60
N ARG A 78 -4.02 -7.44 -2.22
CA ARG A 78 -3.83 -6.58 -3.40
C ARG A 78 -3.25 -7.40 -4.54
N ILE A 79 -3.75 -7.18 -5.74
CA ILE A 79 -3.18 -7.71 -6.97
C ILE A 79 -3.03 -6.55 -7.94
N GLY A 80 -1.79 -6.28 -8.34
CA GLY A 80 -1.42 -5.24 -9.27
C GLY A 80 -0.90 -5.79 -10.59
N TRP A 81 -1.18 -5.04 -11.65
CA TRP A 81 -0.67 -5.30 -12.99
C TRP A 81 -0.10 -4.02 -13.58
N SER A 82 1.08 -4.13 -14.19
CA SER A 82 1.69 -3.04 -14.95
C SER A 82 1.43 -3.23 -16.45
N PRO A 83 0.79 -2.26 -17.14
CA PRO A 83 0.49 -2.35 -18.56
C PRO A 83 1.74 -2.34 -19.44
N TYR A 84 2.81 -1.67 -19.01
CA TYR A 84 4.04 -1.54 -19.76
C TYR A 84 5.25 -1.88 -18.89
N LEU A 85 6.30 -2.37 -19.53
CA LEU A 85 7.60 -2.61 -18.89
C LEU A 85 8.39 -1.32 -19.03
N ILE A 86 8.71 -0.68 -17.91
CA ILE A 86 9.55 0.51 -17.87
C ILE A 86 10.83 0.19 -17.12
N ASP A 87 11.95 0.78 -17.56
CA ASP A 87 13.23 0.63 -16.88
C ASP A 87 13.24 1.38 -15.54
N PHE A 88 14.25 1.14 -14.70
CA PHE A 88 14.31 1.62 -13.31
C PHE A 88 14.15 3.15 -13.13
N ASP A 89 14.51 3.95 -14.15
CA ASP A 89 14.35 5.42 -14.13
C ASP A 89 12.99 5.92 -14.66
N GLY A 90 12.13 5.00 -15.13
CA GLY A 90 10.84 5.33 -15.72
C GLY A 90 9.71 5.43 -14.69
N LEU A 91 8.69 6.22 -15.03
CA LEU A 91 7.45 6.29 -14.25
C LEU A 91 6.67 4.98 -14.37
N SER A 92 6.67 4.20 -13.31
CA SER A 92 5.97 2.92 -13.23
C SER A 92 4.50 3.15 -12.87
N THR A 93 3.59 2.75 -13.75
CA THR A 93 2.14 2.79 -13.49
C THR A 93 1.63 1.41 -13.19
N TRP A 94 0.87 1.28 -12.10
CA TRP A 94 0.32 0.03 -11.63
C TRP A 94 -1.19 0.16 -11.46
N LEU A 95 -1.92 -0.77 -12.08
CA LEU A 95 -3.35 -0.95 -11.84
C LEU A 95 -3.51 -2.01 -10.77
N ILE A 96 -3.96 -1.62 -9.58
CA ILE A 96 -4.06 -2.48 -8.41
C ILE A 96 -5.53 -2.69 -8.06
N LEU A 97 -5.93 -3.95 -7.96
CA LEU A 97 -7.19 -4.36 -7.39
C LEU A 97 -6.94 -4.76 -5.93
N GLN A 98 -7.51 -4.01 -5.00
CA GLN A 98 -7.45 -4.26 -3.57
C GLN A 98 -8.76 -4.87 -3.10
N ASN A 99 -8.70 -5.94 -2.33
CA ASN A 99 -9.82 -6.51 -1.58
C ASN A 99 -9.54 -6.31 -0.09
N MET A 100 -10.45 -5.66 0.62
CA MET A 100 -10.34 -5.48 2.07
C MET A 100 -11.63 -5.98 2.71
N ASN A 101 -11.56 -7.05 3.50
CA ASN A 101 -12.72 -7.70 4.13
C ASN A 101 -13.89 -7.97 3.15
N GLY A 102 -13.59 -8.39 1.91
CA GLY A 102 -14.58 -8.68 0.88
C GLY A 102 -14.98 -7.49 0.00
N GLN A 103 -14.49 -6.28 0.28
CA GLN A 103 -14.78 -5.09 -0.53
C GLN A 103 -13.66 -4.83 -1.54
N ILE A 104 -14.01 -4.81 -2.83
CA ILE A 104 -13.10 -4.58 -3.93
C ILE A 104 -12.96 -3.08 -4.22
N LYS A 105 -11.72 -2.62 -4.37
CA LYS A 105 -11.35 -1.23 -4.66
C LYS A 105 -10.31 -1.19 -5.78
N PRO A 106 -10.59 -0.50 -6.90
CA PRO A 106 -9.58 -0.23 -7.90
C PRO A 106 -8.68 0.93 -7.43
N ILE A 107 -7.38 0.78 -7.63
CA ILE A 107 -6.35 1.74 -7.27
C ILE A 107 -5.41 1.90 -8.47
N VAL A 108 -5.05 3.14 -8.77
CA VAL A 108 -3.96 3.44 -9.68
C VAL A 108 -2.78 3.94 -8.85
N ARG A 109 -1.64 3.28 -8.98
CA ARG A 109 -0.41 3.65 -8.30
C ARG A 109 0.61 4.11 -9.32
N PHE A 110 1.25 5.24 -9.06
CA PHE A 110 2.38 5.76 -9.79
C PHE A 110 3.61 5.72 -8.89
N PHE A 111 4.68 5.15 -9.40
CA PHE A 111 5.96 5.07 -8.71
C PHE A 111 7.04 5.70 -9.58
N LYS A 112 7.76 6.67 -9.02
CA LYS A 112 8.90 7.31 -9.65
C LYS A 112 9.95 7.65 -8.60
N ASP A 113 11.15 7.10 -8.77
CA ASP A 113 12.29 7.29 -7.89
C ASP A 113 11.94 6.98 -6.43
N ASN A 114 11.80 8.00 -5.59
CA ASN A 114 11.49 7.87 -4.16
C ASN A 114 10.03 8.22 -3.83
N TYR A 115 9.24 8.58 -4.84
CA TYR A 115 7.86 9.05 -4.69
C TYR A 115 6.88 7.99 -5.18
N LEU A 116 5.92 7.67 -4.32
CA LEU A 116 4.80 6.80 -4.63
C LEU A 116 3.50 7.56 -4.39
N LEU A 117 2.69 7.66 -5.43
CA LEU A 117 1.34 8.23 -5.41
C LEU A 117 0.33 7.10 -5.65
N GLU A 118 -0.64 6.94 -4.76
CA GLU A 118 -1.80 6.08 -5.01
C GLU A 118 -3.07 6.92 -5.03
N TYR A 119 -3.93 6.65 -6.01
CA TYR A 119 -5.26 7.21 -6.10
C TYR A 119 -6.28 6.08 -6.27
N GLY A 120 -7.36 6.14 -5.50
CA GLY A 120 -8.44 5.16 -5.59
C GLY A 120 -9.75 5.67 -5.06
N SER A 121 -10.80 4.89 -5.28
CA SER A 121 -12.14 5.20 -4.80
C SER A 121 -12.78 3.98 -4.12
N ARG A 122 -13.56 4.23 -3.07
CA ARG A 122 -14.31 3.22 -2.32
C ARG A 122 -15.69 3.78 -1.99
N ASN A 123 -16.76 3.19 -2.52
CA ASN A 123 -18.16 3.54 -2.18
C ASN A 123 -18.42 5.06 -2.17
N GLY A 124 -17.85 5.82 -3.11
CA GLY A 124 -17.98 7.29 -3.20
C GLY A 124 -16.96 8.11 -2.39
N ALA A 125 -16.14 7.48 -1.55
CA ALA A 125 -14.96 8.09 -0.94
C ALA A 125 -13.79 8.10 -1.92
N TYR A 126 -13.01 9.17 -1.94
CA TYR A 126 -11.74 9.22 -2.67
C TYR A 126 -10.59 9.23 -1.69
N PHE A 127 -9.51 8.54 -2.03
CA PHE A 127 -8.30 8.56 -1.22
C PHE A 127 -7.09 8.84 -2.08
N LEU A 128 -6.17 9.59 -1.49
CA LEU A 128 -4.87 9.90 -2.07
C LEU A 128 -3.81 9.50 -1.05
N THR A 129 -2.93 8.59 -1.44
CA THR A 129 -1.80 8.16 -0.62
C THR A 129 -0.52 8.68 -1.23
N LEU A 130 0.32 9.29 -0.39
CA LEU A 130 1.67 9.67 -0.72
C LEU A 130 2.63 8.91 0.18
N MET A 131 3.59 8.24 -0.42
CA MET A 131 4.65 7.56 0.31
C MET A 131 6.00 8.02 -0.21
N MET A 132 6.87 8.40 0.73
CA MET A 132 8.23 8.85 0.45
C MET A 132 9.22 7.92 1.14
N HIS A 133 10.23 7.50 0.38
CA HIS A 133 11.39 6.78 0.93
C HIS A 133 12.52 7.77 1.19
N PHE A 134 13.09 7.71 2.40
CA PHE A 134 14.32 8.41 2.82
C PHE A 134 15.42 7.40 3.12
#